data_AF-A0A7C7Q5F1-F1
#
_entry.id   AF-A0A7C7Q5F1-F1
#
_cell.length_a   1.000
_cell.length_b   1.000
_cell.length_c   1.000
_cell.angle_alpha   90.00
_cell.angle_beta   90.00
_cell.angle_gamma   90.00
#
_symmetry.space_group_name_H-M   'P 1'
#
loop_
_entity.id
_entity.type
_entity.pdbx_description
1 polymer ?
#
loop_
_entity_poly.entity_id
_entity_poly.type
_entity_poly.pdbx_seq_one_letter_code
_entity_poly.pdbx_strand_id
1 'polypeptide(L)'
;MGVRWFHVVWVAGVLVAIVVGMRRWDIEMANRKVAIVLDYSEVAHLAAAIGEQLQNVLIAFQRVGVTGVAIPEVTLSELTATGRVTTVPPALWRAINPQLPRLVSDLREHRYVMLTSVDVQLMRTLQRALRAKTKRHHAVIPVGGHSALLILRASSSALWDEGLGLDRQLIALVRDANLMVVPRLANTMALSDDWLKYIAEQLQLANARLIIFDGEEVLGYR
;
A
#
# COMPACT_ATOMS: atom_id res chain seq x y z
N MET A 1 -11.55 -62.37 -8.32
CA MET A 1 -12.26 -61.13 -7.89
C MET A 1 -11.43 -59.84 -8.01
N GLY A 2 -10.10 -59.88 -8.22
CA GLY A 2 -9.25 -58.67 -8.22
C GLY A 2 -9.31 -57.76 -9.46
N VAL A 3 -9.69 -58.28 -10.64
CA VAL A 3 -9.64 -57.52 -11.90
C VAL A 3 -10.68 -56.40 -11.98
N ARG A 4 -11.87 -56.61 -11.41
CA ARG A 4 -12.95 -55.60 -11.40
C ARG A 4 -12.61 -54.36 -10.58
N TRP A 5 -11.87 -54.52 -9.48
CA TRP A 5 -11.45 -53.40 -8.62
C TRP A 5 -10.43 -52.51 -9.31
N PHE A 6 -9.52 -53.09 -10.09
CA PHE A 6 -8.51 -52.33 -10.82
C PHE A 6 -9.16 -51.38 -11.84
N HIS A 7 -10.18 -51.84 -12.57
CA HIS A 7 -10.91 -51.00 -13.53
C HIS A 7 -11.66 -49.85 -12.86
N VAL A 8 -12.25 -50.06 -11.68
CA VAL A 8 -12.98 -49.00 -10.95
C VAL A 8 -12.02 -47.90 -10.50
N VAL A 9 -10.88 -48.27 -9.92
CA VAL A 9 -9.86 -47.29 -9.50
C VAL A 9 -9.29 -46.56 -10.71
N TRP A 10 -9.07 -47.26 -11.82
CA TRP A 10 -8.57 -46.66 -13.06
C TRP A 10 -9.56 -45.63 -13.64
N VAL A 11 -10.84 -46.00 -13.76
CA VAL A 11 -11.88 -45.09 -14.27
C VAL A 11 -12.05 -43.87 -13.35
N ALA A 12 -12.03 -44.07 -12.03
CA ALA A 12 -12.08 -42.96 -11.08
C ALA A 12 -10.86 -42.02 -11.23
N GLY A 13 -9.65 -42.57 -11.40
CA GLY A 13 -8.44 -41.79 -11.65
C GLY A 13 -8.50 -40.99 -12.96
N VAL A 14 -9.01 -41.59 -14.03
CA VAL A 14 -9.20 -40.91 -15.33
C VAL A 14 -10.22 -39.77 -15.21
N LEU A 15 -11.35 -40.00 -14.52
CA LEU A 15 -12.36 -38.95 -14.32
C LEU A 15 -11.80 -37.76 -13.52
N VAL A 16 -11.06 -38.02 -12.44
CA VAL A 16 -10.40 -36.96 -11.67
C VAL A 16 -9.38 -36.21 -12.53
N ALA A 17 -8.56 -36.93 -13.32
CA ALA A 17 -7.58 -36.32 -14.21
C ALA A 17 -8.23 -35.42 -15.28
N ILE A 18 -9.36 -35.84 -15.86
CA ILE A 18 -10.13 -35.05 -16.82
C ILE A 18 -10.65 -33.76 -16.16
N VAL A 19 -11.25 -33.85 -14.98
CA VAL A 19 -11.78 -32.67 -14.26
C VAL A 19 -10.67 -31.68 -13.92
N VAL A 20 -9.53 -32.17 -13.43
CA VAL A 20 -8.35 -31.33 -13.14
C VAL A 20 -7.80 -30.71 -14.42
N GLY A 21 -7.72 -31.48 -15.51
CA GLY A 21 -7.27 -31.02 -16.82
C GLY A 21 -8.14 -29.92 -17.40
N MET A 22 -9.48 -30.06 -17.32
CA MET A 22 -10.42 -29.03 -17.77
C MET A 22 -10.28 -27.74 -16.96
N ARG A 23 -10.23 -27.84 -15.63
CA ARG A 23 -10.02 -26.66 -14.77
C ARG A 23 -8.70 -25.96 -15.07
N ARG A 24 -7.64 -26.73 -15.32
CA ARG A 24 -6.33 -26.19 -15.68
C ARG A 24 -6.38 -25.50 -17.04
N TRP A 25 -7.05 -26.10 -18.02
CA TRP A 25 -7.22 -25.50 -19.33
C TRP A 25 -7.91 -24.14 -19.26
N ASP A 26 -8.99 -24.02 -18.46
CA ASP A 26 -9.70 -22.75 -18.28
C ASP A 26 -8.79 -21.66 -17.67
N ILE A 27 -7.98 -22.03 -16.68
CA ILE A 27 -7.00 -21.13 -16.04
C ILE A 27 -5.92 -20.72 -17.04
N GLU A 28 -5.39 -21.66 -17.83
CA GLU A 28 -4.34 -21.39 -18.82
C GLU A 28 -4.86 -20.56 -20.01
N MET A 29 -6.12 -20.77 -20.44
CA MET A 29 -6.76 -19.94 -21.47
C MET A 29 -6.98 -18.50 -20.99
N ALA A 30 -7.34 -18.31 -19.72
CA ALA A 30 -7.48 -16.99 -19.12
C ALA A 30 -6.13 -16.24 -19.00
N ASN A 31 -5.02 -16.97 -18.85
CA ASN A 31 -3.68 -16.41 -18.67
C ASN A 31 -2.91 -16.12 -19.98
N ARG A 32 -3.54 -16.21 -21.16
CA ARG A 32 -2.87 -15.92 -22.44
C ARG A 32 -2.59 -14.44 -22.71
N LYS A 33 -3.07 -13.52 -21.86
CA LYS A 33 -2.76 -12.09 -21.95
C LYS A 33 -1.59 -11.77 -21.03
N VAL A 34 -0.42 -11.50 -21.62
CA VAL A 34 0.74 -11.01 -20.87
C VAL A 34 0.45 -9.57 -20.43
N ALA A 35 0.31 -9.35 -19.13
CA ALA A 35 0.21 -8.02 -18.57
C ALA A 35 1.61 -7.39 -18.52
N ILE A 36 1.79 -6.24 -19.19
CA ILE A 36 2.99 -5.42 -19.07
C ILE A 36 2.72 -4.41 -17.95
N VAL A 37 3.46 -4.54 -16.85
CA VAL A 37 3.33 -3.68 -15.67
C VAL A 37 4.65 -2.93 -15.50
N LEU A 38 4.57 -1.60 -15.41
CA LEU A 38 5.72 -0.75 -15.16
C LEU A 38 5.88 -0.45 -13.67
N ASP A 39 7.11 -0.27 -13.21
CA ASP A 39 7.39 0.23 -11.87
C ASP A 39 7.13 1.75 -11.79
N TYR A 40 6.35 2.18 -10.80
CA TYR A 40 6.06 3.61 -10.62
C TYR A 40 7.32 4.47 -10.41
N SER A 41 8.25 4.04 -9.55
CA SER A 41 9.45 4.81 -9.26
C SER A 41 10.31 5.01 -10.49
N GLU A 42 10.47 3.97 -11.32
CA GLU A 42 11.21 4.09 -12.58
C GLU A 42 10.52 5.03 -13.57
N VAL A 43 9.20 4.96 -13.71
CA VAL A 43 8.45 5.86 -14.60
C VAL A 43 8.50 7.31 -14.09
N ALA A 44 8.42 7.51 -12.77
CA ALA A 44 8.55 8.83 -12.15
C ALA A 44 9.96 9.41 -12.37
N HIS A 45 11.01 8.60 -12.21
CA HIS A 45 12.39 9.00 -12.51
C HIS A 45 12.57 9.35 -13.98
N LEU A 46 12.02 8.55 -14.90
CA LEU A 46 12.06 8.83 -16.32
C LEU A 46 11.35 10.15 -16.66
N ALA A 47 10.14 10.36 -16.14
CA ALA A 47 9.37 11.59 -16.35
C ALA A 47 10.13 12.83 -15.87
N ALA A 48 10.75 12.75 -14.69
CA ALA A 48 11.60 13.81 -14.16
C ALA A 48 12.85 14.05 -15.02
N ALA A 49 13.50 12.99 -15.51
CA ALA A 49 14.70 13.09 -16.33
C ALA A 49 14.45 13.75 -17.69
N ILE A 50 13.29 13.52 -18.30
CA ILE A 50 12.92 14.12 -19.59
C ILE A 50 12.14 15.45 -19.43
N GLY A 51 11.85 15.88 -18.20
CA GLY A 51 11.11 17.11 -17.92
C GLY A 51 9.63 17.06 -18.30
N GLU A 52 9.03 15.88 -18.38
CA GLU A 52 7.62 15.69 -18.74
C GLU A 52 6.74 15.48 -17.52
N GLN A 53 5.45 15.79 -17.67
CA GLN A 53 4.47 15.44 -16.64
C GLN A 53 4.28 13.92 -16.60
N LEU A 54 4.37 13.35 -15.40
CA LEU A 54 4.19 11.91 -15.19
C LEU A 54 2.92 11.36 -15.84
N GLN A 55 1.82 12.11 -15.80
CA GLN A 55 0.57 11.71 -16.45
C GLN A 55 0.73 11.51 -17.97
N ASN A 56 1.46 12.40 -18.64
CA ASN A 56 1.72 12.29 -20.08
C ASN A 56 2.56 11.06 -20.41
N VAL A 57 3.57 10.78 -19.58
CA VAL A 57 4.45 9.61 -19.73
C VAL A 57 3.65 8.31 -19.55
N LEU A 58 2.77 8.26 -18.54
CA LEU A 58 1.88 7.12 -18.33
C LEU A 58 0.93 6.89 -19.51
N ILE A 59 0.32 7.95 -20.04
CA ILE A 59 -0.54 7.86 -21.22
C ILE A 59 0.25 7.39 -22.45
N ALA A 60 1.50 7.85 -22.63
CA ALA A 60 2.37 7.39 -23.71
C ALA A 60 2.68 5.90 -23.59
N PHE A 61 2.96 5.41 -22.37
CA PHE A 61 3.16 3.98 -22.12
C PHE A 61 1.90 3.15 -22.36
N GLN A 62 0.74 3.66 -21.95
CA GLN A 62 -0.53 3.00 -22.23
C GLN A 62 -0.76 2.81 -23.73
N ARG A 63 -0.41 3.79 -24.57
CA ARG A 63 -0.56 3.73 -26.03
C ARG A 63 0.33 2.67 -26.69
N VAL A 64 1.48 2.35 -26.10
CA VAL A 64 2.39 1.30 -26.62
C VAL A 64 2.11 -0.09 -26.03
N GLY A 65 0.99 -0.25 -25.31
CA GLY A 65 0.51 -1.55 -24.84
C GLY A 65 0.83 -1.88 -23.38
N VAL A 66 1.33 -0.93 -22.59
CA VAL A 66 1.44 -1.11 -21.14
C VAL A 66 0.04 -1.22 -20.54
N THR A 67 -0.14 -2.20 -19.65
CA THR A 67 -1.45 -2.56 -19.10
C THR A 67 -1.65 -2.10 -17.66
N GLY A 68 -0.56 -1.84 -16.93
CA GLY A 68 -0.65 -1.41 -15.53
C GLY A 68 0.63 -0.79 -14.99
N VAL A 69 0.52 -0.28 -13.76
CA VAL A 69 1.63 0.30 -13.01
C VAL A 69 1.66 -0.29 -11.61
N ALA A 70 2.83 -0.79 -11.22
CA ALA A 70 3.15 -1.23 -9.89
C ALA A 70 3.37 0.00 -8.99
N ILE A 71 2.50 0.20 -8.00
CA ILE A 71 2.60 1.33 -7.07
C ILE A 71 3.01 0.81 -5.67
N PRO A 72 4.10 1.34 -5.09
CA PRO A 72 4.51 0.92 -3.75
C PRO A 72 3.55 1.45 -2.67
N GLU A 73 3.61 0.85 -1.50
CA GLU A 73 3.07 1.47 -0.30
C GLU A 73 3.87 2.72 0.09
N VAL A 74 3.15 3.70 0.65
CA VAL A 74 3.71 4.97 1.07
C VAL A 74 4.42 4.81 2.42
N THR A 75 5.59 5.42 2.57
CA THR A 75 6.34 5.43 3.83
C THR A 75 6.39 6.83 4.46
N LEU A 76 6.68 6.94 5.76
CA LEU A 76 6.89 8.25 6.39
C LEU A 76 8.16 8.93 5.88
N SER A 77 9.20 8.13 5.60
CA SER A 77 10.45 8.59 4.99
C SER A 77 10.19 9.30 3.66
N GLU A 78 9.42 8.67 2.77
CA GLU A 78 9.06 9.24 1.47
C GLU A 78 8.19 10.50 1.61
N LEU A 79 7.16 10.46 2.47
CA LEU A 79 6.27 11.60 2.68
C LEU A 79 6.99 12.83 3.26
N THR A 80 8.01 12.60 4.08
CA THR A 80 8.83 13.69 4.63
C THR A 80 9.88 14.19 3.64
N ALA A 81 10.51 13.29 2.87
CA ALA A 81 11.44 13.67 1.80
C ALA A 81 10.77 14.50 0.70
N THR A 82 9.51 14.17 0.36
CA THR A 82 8.70 14.90 -0.64
C THR A 82 8.02 16.16 -0.08
N GLY A 83 8.14 16.43 1.23
CA GLY A 83 7.52 17.59 1.88
C GLY A 83 5.99 17.52 2.01
N ARG A 84 5.36 16.40 1.68
CA ARG A 84 3.92 16.18 1.90
C ARG A 84 3.58 16.11 3.38
N VAL A 85 4.56 15.75 4.20
CA VAL A 85 4.49 15.74 5.65
C VAL A 85 5.75 16.39 6.21
N THR A 86 5.61 17.20 7.26
CA THR A 86 6.73 17.85 7.93
C THR A 86 6.78 17.42 9.39
N THR A 87 7.98 17.16 9.90
CA THR A 87 8.18 16.93 11.33
C THR A 87 8.25 18.26 12.07
N VAL A 88 7.47 18.39 13.13
CA VAL A 88 7.43 19.60 13.95
C VAL A 88 7.99 19.27 15.34
N PRO A 89 9.04 19.97 15.80
CA PRO A 89 9.50 19.83 17.17
C PRO A 89 8.38 20.20 18.15
N PRO A 90 8.16 19.43 19.24
CA PRO A 90 7.11 19.73 20.22
C PRO A 90 7.24 21.12 20.87
N ALA A 91 8.44 21.69 20.92
CA ALA A 91 8.68 23.05 21.42
C ALA A 91 8.11 24.12 20.47
N LEU A 92 8.37 23.97 19.16
CA LEU A 92 7.86 24.89 18.14
C LEU A 92 6.33 24.84 18.08
N TRP A 93 5.75 23.64 18.16
CA TRP A 93 4.30 23.48 18.20
C TRP A 93 3.65 24.18 19.40
N ARG A 94 4.22 24.03 20.60
CA ARG A 94 3.73 24.72 21.81
C ARG A 94 3.80 26.23 21.69
N ALA A 95 4.84 26.76 21.03
CA ALA A 95 4.99 28.19 20.82
C ALA A 95 3.91 28.75 19.87
N ILE A 96 3.55 28.00 18.83
CA ILE A 96 2.57 28.43 17.82
C ILE A 96 1.12 28.19 18.28
N ASN A 97 0.89 27.20 19.15
CA ASN A 97 -0.45 26.82 19.63
C ASN A 97 -0.54 26.73 21.17
N PRO A 98 -0.50 27.87 21.87
CA PRO A 98 -0.48 27.94 23.33
C PRO A 98 -1.78 27.53 24.02
N GLN A 99 -2.87 27.31 23.29
CA GLN A 99 -4.18 26.89 23.82
C GLN A 99 -4.39 25.36 23.83
N LEU A 100 -3.57 24.62 23.08
CA LEU A 100 -3.53 23.14 23.05
C LEU A 100 -2.67 22.41 24.15
N PRO A 101 -2.11 23.04 25.22
CA PRO A 101 -1.25 22.36 26.20
C PRO A 101 -1.86 21.16 26.93
N ARG A 102 -3.20 21.08 27.04
CA ARG A 102 -3.87 20.02 27.82
C ARG A 102 -3.82 18.65 27.16
N LEU A 103 -3.67 18.58 25.83
CA LEU A 103 -3.50 17.31 25.10
C LEU A 103 -2.06 16.79 25.15
N VAL A 104 -1.10 17.65 25.52
CA VAL A 104 0.34 17.37 25.50
C VAL A 104 0.91 17.16 26.92
N SER A 105 0.17 17.55 27.97
CA SER A 105 0.59 17.33 29.37
C SER A 105 0.74 15.84 29.73
N ASP A 106 -0.07 14.95 29.15
CA ASP A 106 0.06 13.49 29.30
C ASP A 106 1.18 12.89 28.42
N LEU A 107 1.79 13.70 27.54
CA LEU A 107 2.82 13.31 26.60
C LEU A 107 4.24 13.61 27.12
N ARG A 108 4.40 13.89 28.42
CA ARG A 108 5.72 14.22 29.02
C ARG A 108 6.65 13.01 29.15
N GLU A 109 6.14 11.79 29.07
CA GLU A 109 6.90 10.58 29.39
C GLU A 109 7.41 9.77 28.18
N HIS A 110 7.06 10.13 26.94
CA HIS A 110 7.48 9.35 25.75
C HIS A 110 8.13 10.23 24.67
N ARG A 111 9.02 9.65 23.86
CA ARG A 111 9.54 10.29 22.63
C ARG A 111 8.40 10.33 21.61
N TYR A 112 7.85 11.52 21.36
CA TYR A 112 6.84 11.75 20.33
C TYR A 112 7.44 12.43 19.10
N VAL A 113 7.00 12.01 17.93
CA VAL A 113 7.20 12.73 16.68
C VAL A 113 5.87 13.35 16.29
N MET A 114 5.86 14.66 16.06
CA MET A 114 4.67 15.35 15.55
C MET A 114 4.83 15.54 14.05
N LEU A 115 3.86 15.05 13.29
CA LEU A 115 3.79 15.21 11.85
C LEU A 115 2.70 16.22 11.52
N THR A 116 2.97 17.12 10.59
CA THR A 116 1.98 18.07 10.07
C THR A 116 1.87 17.94 8.56
N SER A 117 0.67 18.10 8.03
CA SER A 117 0.41 18.20 6.60
C SER A 117 -0.79 19.09 6.34
N VAL A 118 -0.83 19.69 5.16
CA VAL A 118 -2.03 20.39 4.66
C VAL A 118 -3.11 19.42 4.16
N ASP A 119 -2.74 18.17 3.88
CA ASP A 119 -3.68 17.14 3.47
C ASP A 119 -4.26 16.42 4.70
N VAL A 120 -5.43 16.88 5.14
CA VAL A 120 -6.17 16.29 6.26
C VAL A 120 -6.55 14.84 5.99
N GLN A 121 -6.82 14.48 4.73
CA GLN A 121 -7.22 13.12 4.36
C GLN A 121 -6.03 12.16 4.38
N LEU A 122 -4.85 12.62 3.96
CA LEU A 122 -3.59 11.92 4.16
C LEU A 122 -3.35 11.65 5.65
N MET A 123 -3.49 12.67 6.51
CA MET A 123 -3.28 12.51 7.96
C MET A 123 -4.24 11.50 8.60
N ARG A 124 -5.53 11.50 8.20
CA ARG A 124 -6.49 10.48 8.65
C ARG A 124 -6.17 9.07 8.13
N THR A 125 -5.58 8.97 6.94
CA THR A 125 -5.16 7.69 6.37
C THR A 125 -3.95 7.15 7.12
N LEU A 126 -2.92 7.99 7.35
CA LEU A 126 -1.77 7.62 8.17
C LEU A 126 -2.19 7.21 9.59
N GLN A 127 -3.09 7.96 10.23
CA GLN A 127 -3.60 7.61 11.56
C GLN A 127 -4.20 6.19 11.61
N ARG A 128 -4.99 5.82 10.60
CA ARG A 128 -5.59 4.48 10.50
C ARG A 128 -4.54 3.41 10.28
N ALA A 129 -3.61 3.62 9.35
CA ALA A 129 -2.51 2.69 9.07
C ALA A 129 -1.65 2.46 10.32
N LEU A 130 -1.26 3.54 11.00
CA LEU A 130 -0.42 3.48 12.19
C LEU A 130 -1.15 2.86 13.39
N ARG A 131 -2.45 3.12 13.55
CA ARG A 131 -3.26 2.42 14.55
C ARG A 131 -3.28 0.91 14.29
N ALA A 132 -3.45 0.51 13.02
CA ALA A 132 -3.46 -0.90 12.63
C ALA A 132 -2.10 -1.59 12.86
N LYS A 133 -0.97 -0.91 12.61
CA LYS A 133 0.37 -1.48 12.86
C LYS A 133 0.79 -1.46 14.33
N THR A 134 0.58 -0.34 15.02
CA THR A 134 1.15 -0.14 16.36
C THR A 134 0.19 -0.53 17.49
N LYS A 135 -1.11 -0.71 17.18
CA LYS A 135 -2.21 -0.85 18.16
C LYS A 135 -2.28 0.32 19.16
N ARG A 136 -1.66 1.46 18.84
CA ARG A 136 -1.68 2.68 19.66
C ARG A 136 -2.67 3.68 19.10
N HIS A 137 -3.25 4.45 20.01
CA HIS A 137 -4.04 5.61 19.62
C HIS A 137 -3.12 6.75 19.19
N HIS A 138 -3.31 7.21 17.96
CA HIS A 138 -2.69 8.40 17.42
C HIS A 138 -3.76 9.46 17.27
N ALA A 139 -3.51 10.67 17.78
CA ALA A 139 -4.44 11.79 17.63
C ALA A 139 -4.14 12.53 16.33
N VAL A 140 -5.20 12.81 15.55
CA VAL A 140 -5.16 13.78 14.44
C VAL A 140 -5.93 15.01 14.88
N ILE A 141 -5.24 16.13 15.00
CA ILE A 141 -5.82 17.40 15.44
C ILE A 141 -5.85 18.34 14.25
N PRO A 142 -7.02 18.81 13.79
CA PRO A 142 -7.09 19.82 12.74
C PRO A 142 -6.53 21.15 13.26
N VAL A 143 -5.74 21.82 12.42
CA VAL A 143 -5.02 23.06 12.69
C VAL A 143 -5.37 24.04 11.58
N GLY A 144 -5.97 25.19 11.91
CA GLY A 144 -6.25 26.24 10.94
C GLY A 144 -7.16 25.83 9.77
N GLY A 145 -8.02 24.80 9.96
CA GLY A 145 -8.98 24.32 8.97
C GLY A 145 -8.40 23.50 7.80
N HIS A 146 -7.12 23.68 7.47
CA HIS A 146 -6.48 23.12 6.28
C HIS A 146 -5.20 22.34 6.60
N SER A 147 -4.92 22.09 7.88
CA SER A 147 -3.77 21.27 8.25
C SER A 147 -4.15 20.33 9.37
N ALA A 148 -3.37 19.27 9.55
CA ALA A 148 -3.62 18.30 10.60
C ALA A 148 -2.30 17.87 11.25
N LEU A 149 -2.32 17.81 12.58
CA LEU A 149 -1.22 17.34 13.41
C LEU A 149 -1.45 15.90 13.80
N LEU A 150 -0.52 15.01 13.46
CA LEU A 150 -0.50 13.62 13.87
C LEU A 150 0.59 13.40 14.93
N ILE A 151 0.19 12.91 16.10
CA ILE A 151 1.11 12.62 17.20
C ILE A 151 1.51 11.14 17.15
N LEU A 152 2.73 10.88 16.73
CA LEU A 152 3.33 9.55 16.71
C LEU A 152 3.98 9.26 18.05
N ARG A 153 3.44 8.25 18.74
CA ARG A 153 4.09 7.65 19.91
C ARG A 153 5.05 6.56 19.45
N ALA A 154 6.12 6.97 18.77
CA ALA A 154 7.08 6.06 18.17
C ALA A 154 8.48 6.70 18.15
N SER A 155 9.47 5.95 18.65
CA SER A 155 10.88 6.31 18.60
C SER A 155 11.72 5.34 17.78
N SER A 156 11.10 4.33 17.15
CA SER A 156 11.81 3.33 16.36
C SER A 156 11.96 3.80 14.92
N SER A 157 13.20 3.88 14.44
CA SER A 157 13.54 4.11 13.03
C SER A 157 12.78 3.18 12.09
N ALA A 158 12.53 1.93 12.51
CA ALA A 158 11.81 0.93 11.72
C ALA A 158 10.41 1.37 11.22
N LEU A 159 9.70 2.25 11.95
CA LEU A 159 8.37 2.71 11.51
C LEU A 159 8.42 3.72 10.36
N TRP A 160 9.59 4.30 10.09
CA TRP A 160 9.74 5.32 9.05
C TRP A 160 9.68 4.73 7.65
N ASP A 161 10.19 3.50 7.50
CA ASP A 161 10.31 2.78 6.23
C ASP A 161 9.24 1.70 6.06
N GLU A 162 8.35 1.53 7.04
CA GLU A 162 7.21 0.62 6.94
C GLU A 162 6.15 1.17 5.97
N GLY A 163 5.64 0.31 5.08
CA GLY A 163 4.54 0.65 4.18
C GLY A 163 3.24 0.94 4.94
N LEU A 164 2.61 2.09 4.68
CA LEU A 164 1.41 2.59 5.37
C LEU A 164 0.14 2.53 4.49
N GLY A 165 0.13 1.67 3.47
CA GLY A 165 -0.91 1.60 2.47
C GLY A 165 -0.65 2.48 1.25
N LEU A 166 -1.67 2.67 0.42
CA LEU A 166 -1.52 3.21 -0.93
C LEU A 166 -1.86 4.70 -1.01
N ASP A 167 -1.13 5.44 -1.84
CA ASP A 167 -1.44 6.84 -2.12
C ASP A 167 -2.65 6.97 -3.04
N ARG A 168 -3.70 7.64 -2.56
CA ARG A 168 -4.92 7.90 -3.33
C ARG A 168 -4.67 8.79 -4.54
N GLN A 169 -3.77 9.76 -4.44
CA GLN A 169 -3.45 10.65 -5.55
C GLN A 169 -2.76 9.87 -6.67
N LEU A 170 -1.86 8.96 -6.31
CA LEU A 170 -1.18 8.09 -7.26
C LEU A 170 -2.14 7.06 -7.88
N ILE A 171 -3.04 6.46 -7.08
CA ILE A 171 -4.10 5.58 -7.60
C ILE A 171 -4.94 6.32 -8.65
N ALA A 172 -5.35 7.55 -8.37
CA ALA A 172 -6.11 8.36 -9.32
C ALA A 172 -5.31 8.64 -10.59
N LEU A 173 -4.05 9.07 -10.46
CA LEU A 173 -3.16 9.36 -11.58
C LEU A 173 -3.01 8.18 -12.54
N VAL A 174 -2.78 6.97 -12.02
CA VAL A 174 -2.64 5.75 -12.83
C VAL A 174 -3.95 5.38 -13.51
N ARG A 175 -5.09 5.53 -12.80
CA ARG A 175 -6.42 5.27 -13.36
C ARG A 175 -6.80 6.26 -14.45
N ASP A 176 -6.47 7.53 -14.28
CA ASP A 176 -6.73 8.59 -15.26
C ASP A 176 -5.92 8.37 -16.54
N ALA A 177 -4.78 7.66 -16.45
CA ALA A 177 -4.02 7.17 -17.60
C ALA A 177 -4.58 5.86 -18.21
N ASN A 178 -5.74 5.37 -17.74
CA ASN A 178 -6.37 4.12 -18.15
C ASN A 178 -5.48 2.87 -17.97
N LEU A 179 -4.66 2.87 -16.92
CA LEU A 179 -3.79 1.77 -16.55
C LEU A 179 -4.34 1.05 -15.31
N MET A 180 -4.11 -0.27 -15.24
CA MET A 180 -4.41 -1.05 -14.05
C MET A 180 -3.47 -0.63 -12.91
N VAL A 181 -4.04 -0.38 -11.74
CA VAL A 181 -3.27 -0.18 -10.51
C VAL A 181 -2.87 -1.55 -9.96
N VAL A 182 -1.57 -1.77 -9.80
CA VAL A 182 -0.99 -2.99 -9.23
C VAL A 182 -0.30 -2.63 -7.91
N PRO A 183 -0.97 -2.77 -6.77
CA PRO A 183 -0.34 -2.51 -5.48
C PRO A 183 0.87 -3.41 -5.26
N ARG A 184 2.00 -2.81 -4.87
CA ARG A 184 3.19 -3.51 -4.39
C ARG A 184 3.24 -3.38 -2.87
N LEU A 185 2.88 -4.47 -2.20
CA LEU A 185 2.77 -4.54 -0.74
C LEU A 185 4.13 -4.90 -0.15
N ALA A 186 4.61 -4.08 0.78
CA ALA A 186 5.86 -4.34 1.48
C ALA A 186 5.68 -5.46 2.51
N ASN A 187 6.72 -6.28 2.68
CA ASN A 187 6.75 -7.21 3.81
C ASN A 187 6.80 -6.41 5.12
N THR A 188 5.82 -6.63 5.99
CA THR A 188 5.72 -5.91 7.27
C THR A 188 6.04 -6.83 8.44
N MET A 189 6.78 -6.32 9.42
CA MET A 189 7.04 -7.06 10.66
C MET A 189 5.81 -7.09 11.60
N ALA A 190 4.80 -6.25 11.34
CA ALA A 190 3.64 -6.02 12.20
C ALA A 190 2.35 -6.62 11.61
N LEU A 191 2.41 -7.88 11.15
CA LEU A 191 1.22 -8.57 10.63
C LEU A 191 0.18 -8.76 11.75
N SER A 192 -1.00 -8.17 11.58
CA SER A 192 -2.12 -8.27 12.51
C SER A 192 -3.46 -8.26 11.78
N ASP A 193 -4.53 -8.74 12.41
CA ASP A 193 -5.87 -8.73 11.81
C ASP A 193 -6.34 -7.32 11.43
N ASP A 194 -6.00 -6.31 12.24
CA ASP A 194 -6.32 -4.91 11.96
C ASP A 194 -5.55 -4.40 10.74
N TRP A 195 -4.28 -4.80 10.59
CA TRP A 195 -3.47 -4.47 9.42
C TRP A 195 -3.99 -5.15 8.15
N LEU A 196 -4.34 -6.43 8.23
CA LEU A 196 -4.90 -7.18 7.10
C LEU A 196 -6.23 -6.58 6.62
N LYS A 197 -7.12 -6.21 7.56
CA LYS A 197 -8.38 -5.51 7.24
C LYS A 197 -8.11 -4.16 6.58
N TYR A 198 -7.20 -3.37 7.14
CA TYR A 198 -6.82 -2.07 6.57
C TYR A 198 -6.28 -2.22 5.14
N ILE A 199 -5.37 -3.16 4.89
CA ILE A 199 -4.82 -3.39 3.55
C ILE A 199 -5.90 -3.91 2.59
N ALA A 200 -6.78 -4.82 3.04
CA ALA A 200 -7.90 -5.27 2.22
C ALA A 200 -8.79 -4.10 1.78
N GLU A 201 -9.08 -3.14 2.66
CA GLU A 201 -9.80 -1.91 2.31
C GLU A 201 -9.02 -1.06 1.27
N GLN A 202 -7.69 -0.93 1.42
CA GLN A 202 -6.87 -0.20 0.44
C GLN A 202 -6.87 -0.87 -0.94
N LEU A 203 -6.78 -2.21 -0.98
CA LEU A 203 -6.83 -2.98 -2.22
C LEU A 203 -8.19 -2.85 -2.92
N GLN A 204 -9.28 -2.85 -2.16
CA GLN A 204 -10.63 -2.60 -2.68
C GLN A 204 -10.75 -1.19 -3.24
N LEU A 205 -10.25 -0.17 -2.51
CA LEU A 205 -10.22 1.21 -2.99
C LEU A 205 -9.41 1.35 -4.28
N ALA A 206 -8.31 0.62 -4.40
CA ALA A 206 -7.49 0.53 -5.60
C ALA A 206 -8.11 -0.31 -6.73
N ASN A 207 -9.23 -1.01 -6.49
CA ASN A 207 -9.83 -1.97 -7.43
C ASN A 207 -8.77 -2.95 -7.96
N ALA A 208 -7.88 -3.36 -7.07
CA ALA A 208 -6.71 -4.14 -7.41
C ALA A 208 -7.15 -5.56 -7.81
N ARG A 209 -6.79 -5.96 -9.03
CA ARG A 209 -6.99 -7.33 -9.54
C ARG A 209 -5.71 -8.16 -9.50
N LEU A 210 -4.58 -7.48 -9.39
CA LEU A 210 -3.25 -8.03 -9.30
C LEU A 210 -2.51 -7.28 -8.18
N ILE A 211 -1.80 -8.01 -7.34
CA ILE A 211 -0.93 -7.47 -6.29
C ILE A 211 0.45 -8.09 -6.42
N ILE A 212 1.48 -7.34 -6.08
CA ILE A 212 2.86 -7.81 -5.97
C ILE A 212 3.24 -7.74 -4.50
N PHE A 213 3.85 -8.79 -3.98
CA PHE A 213 4.47 -8.75 -2.65
C PHE A 213 5.96 -8.43 -2.84
N ASP A 214 6.44 -7.45 -2.10
CA ASP A 214 7.81 -6.95 -2.15
C ASP A 214 8.62 -7.53 -0.97
N GLY A 215 9.80 -8.06 -1.27
CA GLY A 215 10.69 -8.72 -0.31
C GLY A 215 11.20 -10.08 -0.78
N GLU A 216 12.29 -10.56 -0.15
CA GLU A 216 12.89 -11.86 -0.45
C GLU A 216 12.13 -13.05 0.17
N GLU A 217 11.19 -12.78 1.09
CA GLU A 217 10.38 -13.78 1.78
C GLU A 217 8.89 -13.59 1.48
N VAL A 218 8.18 -14.69 1.16
CA VAL A 218 6.72 -14.69 1.05
C VAL A 218 6.13 -14.88 2.44
N LEU A 219 5.22 -13.97 2.85
CA LEU A 219 4.49 -14.04 4.12
C LEU A 219 3.90 -15.45 4.34
N GLY A 220 4.36 -16.13 5.41
CA GLY A 220 3.89 -17.47 5.80
C GLY A 220 4.85 -18.62 5.51
N TYR A 221 6.04 -18.36 4.95
CA TYR A 221 7.09 -19.37 4.82
C TYR A 221 8.07 -19.27 6.01
N ARG A 222 8.17 -20.35 6.80
CA ARG A 222 9.25 -20.60 7.74
C ARG A 222 9.87 -21.94 7.41
#